data_AF-A0A497F9L5-F1
#
_entry.id   AF-A0A497F9L5-F1
#
_cell.length_a   1.000
_cell.length_b   1.000
_cell.length_c   1.000
_cell.angle_alpha   90.00
_cell.angle_beta   90.00
_cell.angle_gamma   90.00
#
_symmetry.space_group_name_H-M   'P 1'
#
loop_
_entity.id
_entity.type
_entity.pdbx_description
1 polymer ?
#
loop_
_entity_poly.entity_id
_entity_poly.type
_entity_poly.pdbx_seq_one_letter_code
_entity_poly.pdbx_strand_id
1 'polypeptide(L)'
;MKKTRQYEVYEGSRRILRTKVHAKAHEYLSKQINSSFEFYFVCCNREHLLACSRFFELTGRRLNVLISYNFIRDRYLTQVLQQVRPHLSKVMIDSGAFHVLIRKVPLEKFQSYIGEYVNWLNNHTELYDYCVAPDVPCDERPAEKIQKLPNRYKIELTIANTVHWIDRLTDPRKAVAVVQGYFVNEYLLCAEKLKELGLTTAKTGVGSLCVRKYSRQQAREVPQILASIRQVLPSWVKLHAFGLQLDFLPTCLKYLHSSDSASWQLSYSKFNRIRIANLSTGQTVELDLVSHGGARKKNLDQVTIYTYNLLAYWNRVQQLTRQAAQTK
;
A
#
# COMPACT_ATOMS: atom_id res chain seq x y z
N MET A 1 -2.15 16.15 -35.09
CA MET A 1 -1.14 17.01 -34.43
C MET A 1 -0.23 16.16 -33.54
N LYS A 2 1.08 16.07 -33.83
CA LYS A 2 2.07 15.40 -32.95
C LYS A 2 2.33 16.31 -31.75
N LYS A 3 2.08 15.83 -30.52
CA LYS A 3 2.49 16.55 -29.30
C LYS A 3 4.02 16.53 -29.22
N THR A 4 4.67 17.66 -29.48
CA THR A 4 6.11 17.84 -29.27
C THR A 4 6.38 17.72 -27.77
N ARG A 5 7.11 16.68 -27.36
CA ARG A 5 7.59 16.53 -25.97
C ARG A 5 8.81 17.44 -25.79
N GLN A 6 8.68 18.51 -25.03
CA GLN A 6 9.84 19.26 -24.55
C GLN A 6 10.50 18.47 -23.40
N TYR A 7 11.79 18.17 -23.54
CA TYR A 7 12.62 17.58 -22.48
C TYR A 7 13.56 18.66 -21.99
N GLU A 8 13.43 19.09 -20.73
CA GLU A 8 14.46 19.90 -20.07
C GLU A 8 15.48 18.93 -19.45
N VAL A 9 16.65 18.79 -20.08
CA VAL A 9 17.78 18.06 -19.50
C VAL A 9 18.54 19.03 -18.59
N TYR A 10 18.56 18.76 -17.29
CA TYR A 10 19.25 19.61 -16.32
C TYR A 10 20.68 19.12 -16.09
N GLU A 11 21.63 19.68 -16.83
CA GLU A 11 23.06 19.57 -16.53
C GLU A 11 23.46 20.73 -15.62
N GLY A 12 23.77 20.45 -14.34
CA GLY A 12 24.15 21.50 -13.40
C GLY A 12 24.68 20.99 -12.08
N SER A 13 25.60 21.75 -11.48
CA SER A 13 26.27 21.46 -10.20
C SER A 13 25.29 21.05 -9.08
N ARG A 14 25.71 20.11 -8.21
CA ARG A 14 24.90 19.48 -7.13
C ARG A 14 24.06 20.45 -6.30
N ARG A 15 24.49 21.70 -6.16
CA ARG A 15 23.81 22.73 -5.37
C ARG A 15 22.60 23.33 -6.11
N ILE A 16 22.68 23.51 -7.43
CA ILE A 16 21.63 24.15 -8.26
C ILE A 16 20.50 23.18 -8.59
N LEU A 17 20.83 21.90 -8.86
CA LEU A 17 19.83 20.85 -9.09
C LEU A 17 18.93 20.65 -7.86
N ARG A 18 19.51 20.68 -6.64
CA ARG A 18 18.74 20.59 -5.40
C ARG A 18 17.74 21.74 -5.31
N THR A 19 18.16 23.00 -5.42
CA THR A 19 17.25 24.15 -5.23
C THR A 19 16.14 24.22 -6.29
N LYS A 20 16.43 23.97 -7.57
CA LYS A 20 15.41 24.06 -8.64
C LYS A 20 14.43 22.89 -8.63
N VAL A 21 14.91 21.65 -8.41
CA VAL A 21 14.03 20.48 -8.31
C VAL A 21 13.17 20.57 -7.04
N HIS A 22 13.73 21.03 -5.91
CA HIS A 22 12.95 21.26 -4.70
C HIS A 22 11.90 22.37 -4.88
N ALA A 23 12.25 23.50 -5.52
CA ALA A 23 11.30 24.58 -5.77
C ALA A 23 10.12 24.14 -6.66
N LYS A 24 10.40 23.45 -7.79
CA LYS A 24 9.34 22.91 -8.65
C LYS A 24 8.51 21.82 -7.94
N ALA A 25 9.15 20.93 -7.18
CA ALA A 25 8.43 19.92 -6.40
C ALA A 25 7.47 20.55 -5.37
N HIS A 26 7.90 21.62 -4.68
CA HIS A 26 7.04 22.38 -3.78
C HIS A 26 5.84 23.01 -4.50
N GLU A 27 6.07 23.62 -5.66
CA GLU A 27 5.01 24.20 -6.48
C GLU A 27 3.95 23.15 -6.87
N TYR A 28 4.39 21.96 -7.29
CA TYR A 28 3.50 20.85 -7.68
C TYR A 28 2.66 20.27 -6.53
N LEU A 29 3.06 20.47 -5.27
CA LEU A 29 2.38 19.92 -4.10
C LEU A 29 1.30 20.85 -3.52
N SER A 30 1.30 22.14 -3.91
CA SER A 30 0.47 23.19 -3.28
C SER A 30 -1.04 23.01 -3.45
N LYS A 31 -1.50 22.30 -4.51
CA LYS A 31 -2.94 22.10 -4.77
C LYS A 31 -3.41 20.75 -4.26
N GLN A 32 -3.86 20.70 -3.00
CA GLN A 32 -4.51 19.51 -2.42
C GLN A 32 -5.91 19.30 -2.98
N ILE A 33 -6.33 18.03 -2.93
CA ILE A 33 -7.74 17.70 -2.83
C ILE A 33 -7.96 17.11 -1.46
N ASN A 34 -8.95 17.66 -0.77
CA ASN A 34 -9.53 17.04 0.40
C ASN A 34 -10.30 15.79 -0.08
N SER A 35 -9.60 14.68 -0.28
CA SER A 35 -10.24 13.39 -0.50
C SER A 35 -10.31 12.66 0.84
N SER A 36 -11.49 12.13 1.17
CA SER A 36 -11.65 11.20 2.31
C SER A 36 -10.90 9.87 2.14
N PHE A 37 -10.40 9.60 0.93
CA PHE A 37 -9.67 8.38 0.59
C PHE A 37 -8.25 8.37 1.17
N GLU A 38 -7.88 7.27 1.84
CA GLU A 38 -6.55 7.08 2.42
C GLU A 38 -5.71 6.16 1.54
N PHE A 39 -4.49 6.60 1.19
CA PHE A 39 -3.54 5.75 0.48
C PHE A 39 -2.35 5.40 1.38
N TYR A 40 -2.01 4.12 1.45
CA TYR A 40 -0.92 3.58 2.27
C TYR A 40 0.27 3.18 1.40
N PHE A 41 1.45 3.71 1.73
CA PHE A 41 2.70 3.32 1.08
C PHE A 41 3.28 2.11 1.82
N VAL A 42 3.40 0.98 1.13
CA VAL A 42 4.00 -0.22 1.73
C VAL A 42 5.50 0.04 1.92
N CYS A 43 6.03 -0.14 3.12
CA CYS A 43 7.43 0.05 3.47
C CYS A 43 8.04 -1.28 3.94
N CYS A 44 8.98 -1.82 3.17
CA CYS A 44 9.57 -3.15 3.41
C CYS A 44 10.98 -3.13 4.04
N ASN A 45 11.58 -1.96 4.28
CA ASN A 45 12.95 -1.84 4.82
C ASN A 45 13.15 -0.46 5.46
N ARG A 46 14.34 -0.25 6.02
CA ARG A 46 14.75 1.00 6.65
C ARG A 46 14.72 2.17 5.68
N GLU A 47 15.27 2.01 4.49
CA GLU A 47 15.42 3.10 3.52
C GLU A 47 14.05 3.65 3.09
N HIS A 48 13.02 2.80 3.03
CA HIS A 48 11.64 3.22 2.79
C HIS A 48 11.11 4.13 3.91
N LEU A 49 11.30 3.75 5.17
CA LEU A 49 10.85 4.56 6.32
C LEU A 49 11.59 5.90 6.40
N LEU A 50 12.90 5.89 6.18
CA LEU A 50 13.70 7.12 6.11
C LEU A 50 13.29 8.01 4.93
N ALA A 51 12.89 7.42 3.80
CA ALA A 51 12.36 8.18 2.67
C ALA A 51 11.02 8.84 3.00
N CYS A 52 10.15 8.21 3.81
CA CYS A 52 8.94 8.86 4.32
C CYS A 52 9.26 10.04 5.25
N SER A 53 10.25 9.90 6.14
CA SER A 53 10.75 11.00 6.97
C SER A 53 11.25 12.17 6.12
N ARG A 54 12.09 11.87 5.13
CA ARG A 54 12.62 12.88 4.21
C ARG A 54 11.53 13.52 3.36
N PHE A 55 10.53 12.74 2.94
CA PHE A 55 9.35 13.26 2.26
C PHE A 55 8.62 14.30 3.13
N PHE A 56 8.41 14.01 4.42
CA PHE A 56 7.81 14.96 5.35
C PHE A 56 8.64 16.25 5.47
N GLU A 57 9.96 16.14 5.68
CA GLU A 57 10.86 17.30 5.74
C GLU A 57 10.77 18.18 4.49
N LEU A 58 10.65 17.56 3.32
CA LEU A 58 10.59 18.27 2.03
C LEU A 58 9.22 18.88 1.72
N THR A 59 8.15 18.38 2.33
CA THR A 59 6.79 18.72 1.88
C THR A 59 5.88 19.24 2.97
N GLY A 60 6.29 19.11 4.24
CA GLY A 60 5.45 19.28 5.41
C GLY A 60 4.34 18.22 5.55
N ARG A 61 4.32 17.17 4.71
CA ARG A 61 3.21 16.22 4.62
C ARG A 61 3.56 14.87 5.18
N ARG A 62 2.63 14.36 5.98
CA ARG A 62 2.71 13.04 6.57
C ARG A 62 2.04 12.02 5.67
N LEU A 63 2.70 10.90 5.43
CA LEU A 63 2.16 9.79 4.63
C LEU A 63 1.52 8.74 5.54
N ASN A 64 0.51 8.02 5.03
CA ASN A 64 0.10 6.77 5.65
C ASN A 64 1.02 5.65 5.15
N VAL A 65 1.47 4.76 6.03
CA VAL A 65 2.38 3.66 5.67
C VAL A 65 1.81 2.33 6.13
N LEU A 66 2.06 1.30 5.34
CA LEU A 66 1.78 -0.09 5.69
C LEU A 66 3.11 -0.84 5.82
N ILE A 67 3.31 -1.56 6.91
CA ILE A 67 4.55 -2.29 7.18
C ILE A 67 4.19 -3.73 7.51
N SER A 68 4.80 -4.71 6.84
CA SER A 68 4.59 -6.12 7.20
C SER A 68 5.33 -6.48 8.49
N TYR A 69 4.67 -7.29 9.32
CA TYR A 69 5.23 -7.88 10.53
C TYR A 69 6.53 -8.62 10.28
N ASN A 70 6.63 -9.33 9.15
CA ASN A 70 7.86 -10.04 8.75
C ASN A 70 9.10 -9.14 8.69
N PHE A 71 8.92 -7.84 8.42
CA PHE A 71 10.01 -6.86 8.44
C PHE A 71 10.13 -6.17 9.81
N ILE A 72 9.01 -5.77 10.42
CA ILE A 72 9.06 -4.93 11.63
C ILE A 72 9.44 -5.71 12.89
N ARG A 73 9.30 -7.04 12.90
CA ARG A 73 9.75 -7.89 14.02
C ARG A 73 11.26 -7.82 14.26
N ASP A 74 12.02 -7.31 13.30
CA ASP A 74 13.42 -6.93 13.52
C ASP A 74 13.47 -5.71 14.46
N ARG A 75 14.20 -5.86 15.57
CA ARG A 75 14.37 -4.79 16.58
C ARG A 75 14.87 -3.49 15.97
N TYR A 76 15.75 -3.57 14.98
CA TYR A 76 16.29 -2.40 14.29
C TYR A 76 15.20 -1.66 13.51
N LEU A 77 14.33 -2.36 12.79
CA LEU A 77 13.27 -1.69 12.05
C LEU A 77 12.20 -1.11 12.98
N THR A 78 11.92 -1.77 14.12
CA THR A 78 11.06 -1.20 15.17
C THR A 78 11.63 0.14 15.69
N GLN A 79 12.94 0.22 15.95
CA GLN A 79 13.59 1.46 16.38
C GLN A 79 13.53 2.56 15.30
N VAL A 80 13.74 2.20 14.03
CA VAL A 80 13.58 3.15 12.93
C VAL A 80 12.14 3.66 12.86
N LEU A 81 11.15 2.78 13.00
CA LEU A 81 9.74 3.18 13.04
C LEU A 81 9.46 4.15 14.20
N GLN A 82 9.95 3.89 15.40
CA GLN A 82 9.85 4.80 16.55
C GLN A 82 10.39 6.19 16.21
N GLN A 83 11.55 6.27 15.58
CA GLN A 83 12.18 7.53 15.20
C GLN A 83 11.36 8.30 14.15
N VAL A 84 10.83 7.61 13.13
CA VAL A 84 10.09 8.27 12.05
C VAL A 84 8.61 8.47 12.33
N ARG A 85 8.05 7.86 13.38
CA ARG A 85 6.61 7.89 13.72
C ARG A 85 6.01 9.31 13.73
N PRO A 86 6.68 10.36 14.26
CA PRO A 86 6.16 11.73 14.24
C PRO A 86 6.00 12.34 12.83
N HIS A 87 6.66 11.76 11.82
CA HIS A 87 6.61 12.19 10.42
C HIS A 87 5.54 11.44 9.61
N LEU A 88 4.84 10.48 10.23
CA LEU A 88 3.83 9.64 9.61
C LEU A 88 2.44 10.03 10.08
N SER A 89 1.47 9.89 9.18
CA SER A 89 0.06 10.22 9.44
C SER A 89 -0.60 9.03 10.13
N LYS A 90 -0.60 7.88 9.45
CA LYS A 90 -1.12 6.62 9.96
C LYS A 90 -0.16 5.48 9.67
N VAL A 91 -0.07 4.52 10.57
CA VAL A 91 0.70 3.29 10.41
C VAL A 91 -0.24 2.10 10.51
N MET A 92 -0.21 1.25 9.49
CA MET A 92 -0.89 -0.04 9.47
C MET A 92 0.15 -1.16 9.50
N ILE A 93 0.01 -2.11 10.42
CA ILE A 93 0.87 -3.30 10.49
C ILE A 93 0.16 -4.46 9.81
N ASP A 94 0.71 -4.94 8.70
CA ASP A 94 0.24 -6.12 7.99
C ASP A 94 0.79 -7.40 8.62
N SER A 95 0.00 -8.48 8.64
CA SER A 95 0.38 -9.77 9.22
C SER A 95 1.56 -10.43 8.47
N GLY A 96 1.80 -10.04 7.22
CA GLY A 96 2.78 -10.67 6.35
C GLY A 96 2.25 -11.86 5.57
N ALA A 97 0.93 -12.06 5.54
CA ALA A 97 0.23 -13.08 4.74
C ALA A 97 0.66 -13.09 3.26
N PHE A 98 1.01 -11.93 2.69
CA PHE A 98 1.54 -11.86 1.32
C PHE A 98 2.79 -12.73 1.11
N HIS A 99 3.62 -12.93 2.13
CA HIS A 99 4.83 -13.77 2.04
C HIS A 99 4.50 -15.27 1.91
N VAL A 100 3.33 -15.69 2.39
CA VAL A 100 2.78 -17.04 2.14
C VAL A 100 2.41 -17.19 0.66
N LEU A 101 1.71 -16.18 0.11
CA LEU A 101 1.31 -16.16 -1.30
C LEU A 101 2.50 -16.24 -2.27
N ILE A 102 3.59 -15.52 -2.00
CA ILE A 102 4.80 -15.54 -2.83
C ILE A 102 5.82 -16.61 -2.41
N ARG A 103 5.43 -17.54 -1.53
CA ARG A 103 6.24 -18.69 -1.07
C ARG A 103 7.57 -18.35 -0.41
N LYS A 104 7.68 -17.17 0.18
CA LYS A 104 8.85 -16.83 1.01
C LYS A 104 8.72 -17.41 2.42
N VAL A 105 7.51 -17.78 2.84
CA VAL A 105 7.21 -18.34 4.17
C VAL A 105 6.20 -19.49 4.03
N PRO A 106 6.49 -20.71 4.53
CA PRO A 106 5.51 -21.79 4.64
C PRO A 106 4.32 -21.43 5.55
N LEU A 107 3.15 -22.04 5.36
CA LEU A 107 1.92 -21.68 6.08
C LEU A 107 2.01 -22.10 7.53
N GLU A 108 2.62 -23.25 7.78
CA GLU A 108 2.87 -23.77 9.12
C GLU A 108 3.75 -22.79 9.90
N LYS A 109 4.78 -22.25 9.24
CA LYS A 109 5.66 -21.22 9.82
C LYS A 109 4.94 -19.88 9.99
N PHE A 110 4.05 -19.51 9.08
CA PHE A 110 3.20 -18.33 9.20
C PHE A 110 2.30 -18.43 10.44
N GLN A 111 1.62 -19.57 10.60
CA GLN A 111 0.75 -19.84 11.73
C GLN A 111 1.51 -19.88 13.06
N SER A 112 2.72 -20.43 13.07
CA SER A 112 3.52 -20.54 14.30
C SER A 112 3.91 -19.18 14.90
N TYR A 113 4.01 -18.12 14.08
CA TYR A 113 4.37 -16.79 14.59
C TYR A 113 3.17 -15.89 14.93
N ILE A 114 1.93 -16.34 14.76
CA ILE A 114 0.75 -15.52 15.10
C ILE A 114 0.81 -15.04 16.55
N GLY A 115 1.26 -15.91 17.48
CA GLY A 115 1.46 -15.52 18.88
C GLY A 115 2.53 -14.45 19.07
N GLU A 116 3.66 -14.55 18.34
CA GLU A 116 4.70 -13.51 18.36
C GLU A 116 4.19 -12.18 17.81
N TYR A 117 3.40 -12.23 16.73
CA TYR A 117 2.79 -11.06 16.13
C TYR A 117 1.86 -10.35 17.11
N VAL A 118 0.97 -11.08 17.79
CA VAL A 118 0.12 -10.54 18.87
C VAL A 118 0.96 -9.91 19.98
N ASN A 119 2.00 -10.60 20.46
CA ASN A 119 2.86 -10.08 21.51
C ASN A 119 3.55 -8.78 21.09
N TRP A 120 4.04 -8.70 19.85
CA TRP A 120 4.62 -7.47 19.32
C TRP A 120 3.58 -6.34 19.26
N LEU A 121 2.37 -6.61 18.77
CA LEU A 121 1.29 -5.63 18.70
C LEU A 121 0.89 -5.09 20.07
N ASN A 122 0.82 -5.95 21.08
CA ASN A 122 0.45 -5.58 22.44
C ASN A 122 1.55 -4.76 23.14
N ASN A 123 2.82 -5.01 22.80
CA ASN A 123 3.96 -4.30 23.38
C ASN A 123 4.29 -2.96 22.69
N HIS A 124 3.66 -2.66 21.55
CA HIS A 124 3.99 -1.47 20.73
C HIS A 124 2.72 -0.76 20.23
N THR A 125 1.67 -0.71 21.05
CA THR A 125 0.36 -0.17 20.68
C THR A 125 0.41 1.29 20.21
N GLU A 126 1.42 2.06 20.61
CA GLU A 126 1.65 3.45 20.24
C GLU A 126 2.26 3.62 18.83
N LEU A 127 2.88 2.57 18.29
CA LEU A 127 3.56 2.63 16.98
C LEU A 127 2.62 2.47 15.79
N TYR A 128 1.38 2.02 16.02
CA TYR A 128 0.42 1.79 14.95
C TYR A 128 -1.00 2.27 15.27
N ASP A 129 -1.70 2.59 14.19
CA ASP A 129 -3.11 2.98 14.20
C ASP A 129 -4.02 1.81 13.82
N TYR A 130 -3.51 0.87 13.01
CA TYR A 130 -4.21 -0.32 12.57
C TYR A 130 -3.30 -1.54 12.56
N CYS A 131 -3.85 -2.71 12.83
CA CYS A 131 -3.18 -4.01 12.68
C CYS A 131 -4.09 -4.96 11.90
N VAL A 132 -3.51 -5.73 10.98
CA VAL A 132 -4.25 -6.60 10.06
C VAL A 132 -4.26 -8.02 10.62
N ALA A 133 -5.42 -8.67 10.58
CA ALA A 133 -5.58 -10.06 10.97
C ALA A 133 -4.70 -10.99 10.12
N PRO A 134 -4.16 -12.08 10.69
CA PRO A 134 -3.36 -13.06 9.95
C PRO A 134 -4.23 -13.89 8.99
N ASP A 135 -4.34 -13.44 7.75
CA ASP A 135 -5.13 -14.05 6.68
C ASP A 135 -4.34 -15.05 5.81
N VAL A 136 -5.05 -15.84 5.01
CA VAL A 136 -4.45 -16.78 4.04
C VAL A 136 -4.93 -16.39 2.62
N PRO A 137 -4.04 -15.83 1.76
CA PRO A 137 -4.45 -15.30 0.47
C PRO A 137 -4.99 -16.36 -0.50
N CYS A 138 -6.13 -16.07 -1.10
CA CYS A 138 -6.76 -16.85 -2.16
C CYS A 138 -6.18 -16.53 -3.55
N ASP A 139 -6.27 -17.49 -4.49
CA ASP A 139 -5.77 -17.35 -5.86
C ASP A 139 -6.50 -18.32 -6.81
N GLU A 140 -6.56 -18.00 -8.10
CA GLU A 140 -7.07 -18.87 -9.18
C GLU A 140 -6.01 -19.85 -9.69
N ARG A 141 -4.72 -19.52 -9.54
CA ARG A 141 -3.65 -20.34 -10.10
C ARG A 141 -3.80 -21.79 -9.60
N PRO A 142 -3.70 -22.80 -10.48
CA PRO A 142 -3.87 -24.20 -10.12
C PRO A 142 -3.07 -24.56 -8.86
N ALA A 143 -3.64 -25.43 -8.03
CA ALA A 143 -3.13 -25.87 -6.72
C ALA A 143 -1.68 -26.41 -6.73
N GLU A 144 -1.07 -26.54 -7.90
CA GLU A 144 0.35 -26.83 -8.10
C GLU A 144 1.27 -25.70 -7.61
N LYS A 145 0.73 -24.48 -7.39
CA LYS A 145 1.57 -23.29 -7.18
C LYS A 145 1.38 -22.54 -5.86
N ILE A 146 0.48 -22.94 -4.99
CA ILE A 146 0.41 -22.53 -3.58
C ILE A 146 -0.03 -23.80 -2.86
N GLN A 147 0.56 -24.12 -1.69
CA GLN A 147 0.18 -25.26 -0.83
C GLN A 147 -1.26 -25.69 -1.13
N LYS A 148 -1.41 -26.92 -1.63
CA LYS A 148 -2.53 -27.53 -2.39
C LYS A 148 -3.94 -27.38 -1.78
N LEU A 149 -4.30 -26.19 -1.33
CA LEU A 149 -5.43 -25.88 -0.48
C LEU A 149 -6.47 -25.13 -1.31
N PRO A 150 -7.70 -25.65 -1.41
CA PRO A 150 -8.81 -24.93 -2.01
C PRO A 150 -9.03 -23.57 -1.34
N ASN A 151 -9.47 -22.56 -2.10
CA ASN A 151 -9.73 -21.21 -1.55
C ASN A 151 -10.73 -21.25 -0.39
N ARG A 152 -11.74 -22.15 -0.43
CA ARG A 152 -12.66 -22.37 0.68
C ARG A 152 -11.95 -22.70 2.00
N TYR A 153 -10.95 -23.58 1.95
CA TYR A 153 -10.16 -23.93 3.13
C TYR A 153 -9.29 -22.76 3.61
N LYS A 154 -8.72 -21.97 2.68
CA LYS A 154 -7.97 -20.76 3.03
C LYS A 154 -8.85 -19.68 3.69
N ILE A 155 -10.10 -19.56 3.25
CA ILE A 155 -11.10 -18.69 3.88
C ILE A 155 -11.41 -19.18 5.30
N GLU A 156 -11.60 -20.48 5.49
CA GLU A 156 -11.83 -21.06 6.82
C GLU A 156 -10.63 -20.82 7.76
N LEU A 157 -9.39 -21.00 7.27
CA LEU A 157 -8.19 -20.65 8.02
C LEU A 157 -8.10 -19.16 8.34
N THR A 158 -8.45 -18.29 7.39
CA THR A 158 -8.46 -16.83 7.61
C THR A 158 -9.41 -16.46 8.74
N ILE A 159 -10.61 -17.05 8.76
CA ILE A 159 -11.61 -16.81 9.81
C ILE A 159 -11.11 -17.35 11.15
N ALA A 160 -10.63 -18.59 11.19
CA ALA A 160 -10.11 -19.21 12.41
C ALA A 160 -8.92 -18.43 13.00
N ASN A 161 -7.99 -18.01 12.16
CA ASN A 161 -6.87 -17.15 12.55
C ASN A 161 -7.36 -15.80 13.08
N THR A 162 -8.37 -15.21 12.45
CA THR A 162 -8.94 -13.92 12.88
C THR A 162 -9.55 -14.02 14.27
N VAL A 163 -10.35 -15.07 14.55
CA VAL A 163 -10.90 -15.36 15.89
C VAL A 163 -9.78 -15.47 16.91
N HIS A 164 -8.82 -16.37 16.65
CA HIS A 164 -7.72 -16.61 17.58
C HIS A 164 -6.85 -15.37 17.84
N TRP A 165 -6.67 -14.53 16.83
CA TRP A 165 -5.83 -13.34 16.90
C TRP A 165 -6.52 -12.18 17.62
N ILE A 166 -7.78 -11.89 17.29
CA ILE A 166 -8.49 -10.69 17.80
C ILE A 166 -8.73 -10.77 19.32
N ASP A 167 -9.05 -11.96 19.83
CA ASP A 167 -9.33 -12.20 21.25
C ASP A 167 -8.10 -11.97 22.15
N ARG A 168 -6.90 -11.89 21.55
CA ARG A 168 -5.62 -11.73 22.25
C ARG A 168 -5.04 -10.32 22.14
N LEU A 169 -5.71 -9.42 21.42
CA LEU A 169 -5.27 -8.03 21.30
C LEU A 169 -5.67 -7.22 22.53
N THR A 170 -4.78 -6.36 22.99
CA THR A 170 -5.09 -5.38 24.05
C THR A 170 -6.03 -4.27 23.57
N ASP A 171 -5.99 -3.93 22.27
CA ASP A 171 -6.90 -2.96 21.65
C ASP A 171 -7.51 -3.50 20.34
N PRO A 172 -8.57 -4.35 20.41
CA PRO A 172 -9.21 -4.91 19.23
C PRO A 172 -9.88 -3.85 18.33
N ARG A 173 -10.05 -2.60 18.79
CA ARG A 173 -10.62 -1.52 17.96
C ARG A 173 -9.66 -1.10 16.82
N LYS A 174 -8.37 -1.39 16.96
CA LYS A 174 -7.36 -1.17 15.90
C LYS A 174 -7.30 -2.31 14.88
N ALA A 175 -8.01 -3.41 15.13
CA ALA A 175 -8.00 -4.56 14.26
C ALA A 175 -8.63 -4.27 12.90
N VAL A 176 -8.06 -4.90 11.87
CA VAL A 176 -8.57 -4.93 10.50
C VAL A 176 -8.78 -6.39 10.13
N ALA A 177 -10.03 -6.84 10.19
CA ALA A 177 -10.41 -8.16 9.65
C ALA A 177 -10.24 -8.17 8.13
N VAL A 178 -10.01 -9.34 7.53
CA VAL A 178 -9.77 -9.45 6.08
C VAL A 178 -10.80 -10.38 5.45
N VAL A 179 -11.54 -9.86 4.48
CA VAL A 179 -12.37 -10.67 3.58
C VAL A 179 -11.46 -11.28 2.51
N GLN A 180 -11.39 -12.60 2.49
CA GLN A 180 -10.61 -13.38 1.53
C GLN A 180 -11.51 -14.06 0.48
N GLY A 181 -10.96 -14.26 -0.70
CA GLY A 181 -11.64 -14.90 -1.82
C GLY A 181 -10.96 -14.64 -3.16
N TYR A 182 -11.38 -15.35 -4.19
CA TYR A 182 -11.03 -15.07 -5.58
C TYR A 182 -12.28 -14.89 -6.44
N PHE A 183 -13.33 -15.67 -6.26
CA PHE A 183 -14.60 -15.42 -6.95
C PHE A 183 -15.53 -14.59 -6.08
N VAL A 184 -16.51 -13.90 -6.69
CA VAL A 184 -17.46 -13.04 -5.96
C VAL A 184 -18.14 -13.80 -4.81
N ASN A 185 -18.62 -15.01 -5.08
CA ASN A 185 -19.26 -15.88 -4.08
C ASN A 185 -18.32 -16.27 -2.93
N GLU A 186 -17.02 -16.42 -3.18
CA GLU A 186 -16.03 -16.70 -2.13
C GLU A 186 -15.83 -15.50 -1.21
N TYR A 187 -15.74 -14.29 -1.77
CA TYR A 187 -15.70 -13.06 -0.97
C TYR A 187 -16.98 -12.86 -0.16
N LEU A 188 -18.15 -13.12 -0.75
CA LEU A 188 -19.43 -13.04 -0.04
C LEU A 188 -19.49 -14.03 1.12
N LEU A 189 -19.12 -15.30 0.88
CA LEU A 189 -19.04 -16.33 1.91
C LEU A 189 -18.14 -15.90 3.09
N CYS A 190 -16.96 -15.33 2.80
CA CYS A 190 -16.05 -14.87 3.84
C CYS A 190 -16.63 -13.68 4.61
N ALA A 191 -17.21 -12.70 3.91
CA ALA A 191 -17.80 -11.52 4.53
C ALA A 191 -19.01 -11.86 5.42
N GLU A 192 -19.89 -12.76 4.97
CA GLU A 192 -21.04 -13.25 5.74
C GLU A 192 -20.59 -13.95 7.02
N LYS A 193 -19.63 -14.88 6.93
CA LYS A 193 -19.10 -15.57 8.11
C LYS A 193 -18.45 -14.63 9.12
N LEU A 194 -17.66 -13.65 8.66
CA LEU A 194 -17.06 -12.64 9.56
C LEU A 194 -18.15 -11.81 10.26
N LYS A 195 -19.24 -11.50 9.56
CA LYS A 195 -20.39 -10.77 10.13
C LYS A 195 -21.16 -11.61 11.14
N GLU A 196 -21.47 -12.87 10.82
CA GLU A 196 -22.18 -13.81 11.69
C GLU A 196 -21.44 -14.05 13.00
N LEU A 197 -20.11 -14.13 12.95
CA LEU A 197 -19.24 -14.32 14.11
C LEU A 197 -18.95 -13.02 14.89
N GLY A 198 -19.52 -11.87 14.49
CA GLY A 198 -19.26 -10.59 15.15
C GLY A 198 -17.83 -10.05 14.97
N LEU A 199 -17.08 -10.56 13.99
CA LEU A 199 -15.68 -10.17 13.70
C LEU A 199 -15.56 -8.94 12.78
N THR A 200 -16.68 -8.26 12.53
CA THR A 200 -16.68 -7.05 11.72
C THR A 200 -16.00 -5.91 12.50
N THR A 201 -15.01 -5.29 11.87
CA THR A 201 -14.17 -4.24 12.46
C THR A 201 -14.47 -2.90 11.81
N ALA A 202 -14.08 -1.78 12.46
CA ALA A 202 -14.30 -0.43 11.93
C ALA A 202 -13.70 -0.22 10.52
N LYS A 203 -12.64 -0.97 10.21
CA LYS A 203 -12.03 -1.05 8.88
C LYS A 203 -11.86 -2.53 8.53
N THR A 204 -12.24 -2.92 7.31
CA THR A 204 -12.11 -4.30 6.83
C THR A 204 -11.29 -4.31 5.54
N GLY A 205 -10.28 -5.16 5.52
CA GLY A 205 -9.44 -5.42 4.36
C GLY A 205 -10.11 -6.33 3.34
N VAL A 206 -9.85 -6.10 2.07
CA VAL A 206 -10.22 -6.99 0.97
C VAL A 206 -8.93 -7.58 0.41
N GLY A 207 -8.69 -8.85 0.73
CA GLY A 207 -7.49 -9.59 0.38
C GLY A 207 -7.46 -10.03 -1.08
N SER A 208 -6.31 -10.54 -1.53
CA SER A 208 -6.09 -11.16 -2.85
C SER A 208 -6.37 -10.29 -4.08
N LEU A 209 -6.66 -9.00 -3.93
CA LEU A 209 -6.78 -8.10 -5.09
C LEU A 209 -5.44 -7.89 -5.81
N CYS A 210 -4.31 -8.08 -5.12
CA CYS A 210 -2.97 -7.94 -5.67
C CYS A 210 -2.60 -8.95 -6.76
N VAL A 211 -3.27 -10.12 -6.82
CA VAL A 211 -3.03 -11.11 -7.88
C VAL A 211 -3.77 -10.76 -9.17
N ARG A 212 -4.70 -9.80 -9.12
CA ARG A 212 -5.49 -9.38 -10.29
C ARG A 212 -4.71 -8.40 -11.14
N LYS A 213 -4.43 -8.81 -12.38
CA LYS A 213 -3.83 -7.94 -13.39
C LYS A 213 -4.91 -7.13 -14.10
N TYR A 214 -4.64 -5.86 -14.34
CA TYR A 214 -5.56 -5.02 -15.10
C TYR A 214 -5.83 -5.61 -16.49
N SER A 215 -7.10 -5.89 -16.77
CA SER A 215 -7.63 -6.36 -18.06
C SER A 215 -9.06 -5.84 -18.21
N ARG A 216 -9.65 -5.89 -19.41
CA ARG A 216 -11.05 -5.45 -19.61
C ARG A 216 -12.04 -6.22 -18.75
N GLN A 217 -11.82 -7.52 -18.58
CA GLN A 217 -12.63 -8.38 -17.73
C GLN A 217 -12.45 -8.02 -16.26
N GLN A 218 -11.20 -7.93 -15.79
CA GLN A 218 -10.91 -7.59 -14.39
C GLN A 218 -11.37 -6.17 -14.02
N ALA A 219 -11.37 -5.24 -14.97
CA ALA A 219 -11.90 -3.88 -14.77
C ALA A 219 -13.42 -3.85 -14.51
N ARG A 220 -14.14 -4.92 -14.85
CA ARG A 220 -15.56 -5.13 -14.50
C ARG A 220 -15.71 -5.94 -13.21
N GLU A 221 -14.94 -7.01 -13.06
CA GLU A 221 -15.03 -7.92 -11.92
C GLU A 221 -14.59 -7.29 -10.60
N VAL A 222 -13.49 -6.53 -10.57
CA VAL A 222 -12.97 -5.95 -9.31
C VAL A 222 -13.98 -4.98 -8.69
N PRO A 223 -14.56 -4.01 -9.43
CA PRO A 223 -15.65 -3.19 -8.89
C PRO A 223 -16.86 -4.00 -8.45
N GLN A 224 -17.20 -5.10 -9.15
CA GLN A 224 -18.33 -5.97 -8.78
C GLN A 224 -18.07 -6.71 -7.47
N ILE A 225 -16.86 -7.22 -7.25
CA ILE A 225 -16.45 -7.83 -5.97
C ILE A 225 -16.62 -6.81 -4.83
N LEU A 226 -16.06 -5.62 -5.00
CA LEU A 226 -16.13 -4.57 -3.98
C LEU A 226 -17.58 -4.13 -3.71
N ALA A 227 -18.39 -3.99 -4.75
CA ALA A 227 -19.82 -3.67 -4.61
C ALA A 227 -20.58 -4.78 -3.86
N SER A 228 -20.29 -6.05 -4.15
CA SER A 228 -20.95 -7.19 -3.50
C SER A 228 -20.60 -7.29 -2.02
N ILE A 229 -19.32 -7.11 -1.66
CA ILE A 229 -18.89 -7.05 -0.25
C ILE A 229 -19.59 -5.90 0.49
N ARG A 230 -19.77 -4.76 -0.17
CA ARG A 230 -20.48 -3.60 0.39
C ARG A 230 -21.96 -3.84 0.67
N GLN A 231 -22.59 -4.77 -0.04
CA GLN A 231 -23.98 -5.14 0.22
C GLN A 231 -24.13 -6.04 1.46
N VAL A 232 -23.08 -6.79 1.82
CA VAL A 232 -23.09 -7.69 2.99
C VAL A 232 -22.70 -6.97 4.27
N LEU A 233 -21.61 -6.19 4.21
CA LEU A 233 -21.05 -5.53 5.39
C LEU A 233 -21.84 -4.28 5.79
N PRO A 234 -21.93 -3.95 7.09
CA PRO A 234 -22.56 -2.72 7.54
C PRO A 234 -21.96 -1.47 6.90
N SER A 235 -22.79 -0.45 6.65
CA SER A 235 -22.39 0.79 5.98
C SER A 235 -21.30 1.58 6.72
N TRP A 236 -21.19 1.41 8.05
CA TRP A 236 -20.15 2.05 8.88
C TRP A 236 -18.75 1.44 8.71
N VAL A 237 -18.63 0.25 8.12
CA VAL A 237 -17.34 -0.41 7.90
C VAL A 237 -16.56 0.34 6.82
N LYS A 238 -15.28 0.61 7.04
CA LYS A 238 -14.40 1.20 6.02
C LYS A 238 -13.65 0.12 5.25
N LEU A 239 -13.89 -0.03 3.94
CA LEU A 239 -13.15 -1.00 3.13
C LEU A 239 -11.74 -0.50 2.78
N HIS A 240 -10.76 -1.36 2.98
CA HIS A 240 -9.39 -1.20 2.53
C HIS A 240 -9.05 -2.25 1.47
N ALA A 241 -8.61 -1.85 0.28
CA ALA A 241 -8.20 -2.80 -0.76
C ALA A 241 -6.71 -3.12 -0.66
N PHE A 242 -6.37 -4.39 -0.37
CA PHE A 242 -4.97 -4.79 -0.24
C PHE A 242 -4.30 -4.99 -1.60
N GLY A 243 -3.25 -4.21 -1.86
CA GLY A 243 -2.42 -4.31 -3.05
C GLY A 243 -3.15 -4.08 -4.38
N LEU A 244 -4.24 -3.29 -4.38
CA LEU A 244 -4.99 -2.96 -5.59
C LEU A 244 -4.10 -2.21 -6.59
N GLN A 245 -4.08 -2.65 -7.85
CA GLN A 245 -3.37 -1.91 -8.90
C GLN A 245 -4.00 -0.53 -9.11
N LEU A 246 -3.17 0.51 -9.24
CA LEU A 246 -3.64 1.89 -9.35
C LEU A 246 -4.66 2.13 -10.48
N ASP A 247 -4.56 1.38 -11.58
CA ASP A 247 -5.46 1.51 -12.73
C ASP A 247 -6.91 1.13 -12.41
N PHE A 248 -7.15 0.37 -11.33
CA PHE A 248 -8.50 0.09 -10.83
C PHE A 248 -9.07 1.21 -9.95
N LEU A 249 -8.24 2.13 -9.42
CA LEU A 249 -8.71 3.13 -8.46
C LEU A 249 -9.88 3.98 -8.99
N PRO A 250 -9.88 4.48 -10.23
CA PRO A 250 -10.97 5.34 -10.71
C PRO A 250 -12.35 4.67 -10.65
N THR A 251 -12.44 3.36 -10.93
CA THR A 251 -13.70 2.63 -10.94
C THR A 251 -14.07 2.05 -9.57
N CYS A 252 -13.09 1.87 -8.67
CA CYS A 252 -13.27 1.24 -7.37
C CYS A 252 -13.45 2.26 -6.22
N LEU A 253 -13.03 3.50 -6.40
CA LEU A 253 -12.96 4.52 -5.34
C LEU A 253 -14.29 4.76 -4.61
N LYS A 254 -15.43 4.63 -5.30
CA LYS A 254 -16.76 4.76 -4.67
C LYS A 254 -17.07 3.69 -3.63
N TYR A 255 -16.37 2.56 -3.64
CA TYR A 255 -16.55 1.47 -2.68
C TYR A 255 -15.47 1.45 -1.59
N LEU A 256 -14.37 2.18 -1.76
CA LEU A 256 -13.19 2.07 -0.91
C LEU A 256 -13.01 3.30 -0.03
N HIS A 257 -12.59 3.06 1.22
CA HIS A 257 -12.06 4.10 2.09
C HIS A 257 -10.54 4.21 1.94
N SER A 258 -9.86 3.09 1.70
CA SER A 258 -8.40 3.09 1.59
C SER A 258 -7.85 2.02 0.65
N SER A 259 -6.59 2.16 0.23
CA SER A 259 -5.81 1.15 -0.50
C SER A 259 -4.33 1.29 -0.20
N ASP A 260 -3.53 0.26 -0.49
CA ASP A 260 -2.08 0.32 -0.40
C ASP A 260 -1.38 -0.07 -1.72
N SER A 261 -0.08 0.23 -1.82
CA SER A 261 0.77 -0.37 -2.85
C SER A 261 2.25 -0.40 -2.46
N ALA A 262 2.96 -1.43 -2.91
CA ALA A 262 4.42 -1.52 -2.91
C ALA A 262 5.05 -1.12 -4.27
N SER A 263 4.25 -0.84 -5.31
CA SER A 263 4.77 -0.59 -6.67
C SER A 263 5.61 0.69 -6.79
N TRP A 264 5.48 1.62 -5.85
CA TRP A 264 6.33 2.81 -5.77
C TRP A 264 7.81 2.45 -5.54
N GLN A 265 8.08 1.29 -4.92
CA GLN A 265 9.44 0.78 -4.69
C GLN A 265 10.10 0.32 -6.00
N LEU A 266 9.31 -0.29 -6.90
CA LEU A 266 9.78 -0.89 -8.16
C LEU A 266 10.06 0.13 -9.27
N SER A 267 9.61 1.38 -9.11
CA SER A 267 9.78 2.44 -10.12
C SER A 267 11.25 2.80 -10.39
N TYR A 268 12.19 2.17 -9.67
CA TYR A 268 13.61 2.46 -9.74
C TYR A 268 14.46 1.53 -10.62
N SER A 269 13.99 0.38 -11.11
CA SER A 269 14.94 -0.64 -11.58
C SER A 269 15.38 -0.59 -13.04
N LYS A 270 14.67 0.10 -13.96
CA LYS A 270 14.98 -0.04 -15.40
C LYS A 270 15.68 1.13 -16.09
N PHE A 271 15.58 2.38 -15.61
CA PHE A 271 16.03 3.52 -16.42
C PHE A 271 16.69 4.69 -15.69
N ASN A 272 16.96 4.61 -14.37
CA ASN A 272 17.49 5.73 -13.56
C ASN A 272 16.73 7.06 -13.76
N ARG A 273 15.44 6.99 -14.07
CA ARG A 273 14.61 8.14 -14.41
C ARG A 273 13.29 8.08 -13.66
N ILE A 274 12.89 9.19 -13.06
CA ILE A 274 11.59 9.34 -12.40
C ILE A 274 10.73 10.30 -13.20
N ARG A 275 9.47 9.94 -13.43
CA ARG A 275 8.48 10.82 -14.07
C ARG A 275 7.53 11.37 -13.04
N ILE A 276 7.51 12.69 -12.89
CA ILE A 276 6.61 13.40 -11.99
C ILE A 276 5.57 14.13 -12.84
N ALA A 277 4.30 13.77 -12.69
CA ALA A 277 3.21 14.51 -13.31
C ALA A 277 2.92 15.80 -12.54
N ASN A 278 2.84 16.92 -13.26
CA ASN A 278 2.27 18.16 -12.78
C ASN A 278 0.74 18.05 -12.81
N LEU A 279 0.13 18.14 -11.64
CA LEU A 279 -1.33 18.05 -11.47
C LEU A 279 -2.09 19.28 -11.97
N SER A 280 -1.44 20.45 -12.12
CA SER A 280 -2.08 21.67 -12.61
C SER A 280 -2.06 21.77 -14.13
N THR A 281 -0.93 21.45 -14.77
CA THR A 281 -0.78 21.57 -16.23
C THR A 281 -0.94 20.26 -16.99
N GLY A 282 -0.92 19.11 -16.29
CA GLY A 282 -0.88 17.79 -16.92
C GLY A 282 0.44 17.44 -17.61
N GLN A 283 1.45 18.30 -17.54
CA GLN A 283 2.79 18.02 -18.06
C GLN A 283 3.53 17.00 -17.16
N THR A 284 4.49 16.29 -17.72
CA THR A 284 5.34 15.35 -16.97
C THR A 284 6.77 15.83 -17.01
N VAL A 285 7.40 15.96 -15.84
CA VAL A 285 8.84 16.21 -15.70
C VAL A 285 9.54 14.87 -15.55
N GLU A 286 10.61 14.64 -16.31
CA GLU A 286 11.49 13.48 -16.15
C GLU A 286 12.76 13.93 -15.41
N LEU A 287 13.04 13.29 -14.27
CA LEU A 287 14.25 13.52 -13.48
C LEU A 287 15.23 12.38 -13.75
N ASP A 288 16.43 12.71 -14.22
CA ASP A 288 17.55 11.78 -14.25
C ASP A 288 18.17 11.68 -12.86
N LEU A 289 18.39 10.45 -12.40
CA LEU A 289 18.86 10.13 -11.05
C LEU A 289 20.37 9.86 -11.03
N VAL A 290 21.02 10.07 -12.17
CA VAL A 290 22.47 10.01 -12.32
C VAL A 290 23.05 11.41 -12.25
N SER A 291 24.02 11.63 -11.35
CA SER A 291 24.78 12.89 -11.34
C SER A 291 25.88 12.88 -12.39
N HIS A 292 25.88 13.89 -13.28
CA HIS A 292 26.83 14.06 -14.38
C HIS A 292 27.94 15.05 -14.02
N GLY A 293 28.70 14.75 -12.95
CA GLY A 293 29.80 15.60 -12.48
C GLY A 293 31.12 14.84 -12.45
N GLY A 294 31.86 14.84 -13.56
CA GLY A 294 33.18 14.21 -13.73
C GLY A 294 33.19 12.88 -14.51
N ALA A 295 34.36 12.27 -14.66
CA ALA A 295 34.58 11.03 -15.44
C ALA A 295 33.86 9.77 -14.91
N ARG A 296 33.15 9.84 -13.78
CA ARG A 296 32.41 8.71 -13.19
C ARG A 296 31.00 9.13 -12.76
N LYS A 297 30.00 8.40 -13.26
CA LYS A 297 28.59 8.49 -12.83
C LYS A 297 28.48 8.12 -11.34
N LYS A 298 27.96 9.02 -10.51
CA LYS A 298 27.59 8.71 -9.12
C LYS A 298 26.07 8.68 -9.00
N ASN A 299 25.55 7.54 -8.56
CA ASN A 299 24.13 7.38 -8.23
C ASN A 299 23.80 8.21 -6.97
N LEU A 300 22.57 8.74 -6.92
CA LEU A 300 22.02 9.29 -5.68
C LEU A 300 21.94 8.21 -4.59
N ASP A 301 21.88 8.62 -3.33
CA ASP A 301 21.64 7.67 -2.23
C ASP A 301 20.20 7.12 -2.29
N GLN A 302 20.03 5.90 -1.80
CA GLN A 302 18.79 5.15 -1.91
C GLN A 302 17.58 5.84 -1.23
N VAL A 303 17.81 6.60 -0.15
CA VAL A 303 16.75 7.33 0.56
C VAL A 303 16.25 8.50 -0.28
N THR A 304 17.17 9.29 -0.87
CA THR A 304 16.82 10.38 -1.80
C THR A 304 16.00 9.85 -2.97
N ILE A 305 16.43 8.74 -3.55
CA ILE A 305 15.76 8.02 -4.63
C ILE A 305 14.31 7.68 -4.27
N TYR A 306 14.13 6.99 -3.14
CA TYR A 306 12.80 6.57 -2.68
C TYR A 306 11.92 7.77 -2.35
N THR A 307 12.49 8.86 -1.86
CA THR A 307 11.77 10.11 -1.59
C THR A 307 11.14 10.69 -2.86
N TYR A 308 11.90 10.72 -3.97
CA TYR A 308 11.35 11.19 -5.25
C TYR A 308 10.33 10.22 -5.85
N ASN A 309 10.50 8.91 -5.64
CA ASN A 309 9.47 7.93 -6.02
C ASN A 309 8.17 8.14 -5.24
N LEU A 310 8.24 8.40 -3.94
CA LEU A 310 7.09 8.74 -3.11
C LEU A 310 6.37 9.98 -3.65
N LEU A 311 7.10 11.04 -4.01
CA LEU A 311 6.55 12.25 -4.63
C LEU A 311 5.81 11.96 -5.94
N ALA A 312 6.45 11.24 -6.86
CA ALA A 312 5.86 10.89 -8.15
C ALA A 312 4.58 10.05 -7.96
N TYR A 313 4.66 9.06 -7.08
CA TYR A 313 3.58 8.12 -6.84
C TYR A 313 2.41 8.77 -6.09
N TRP A 314 2.69 9.64 -5.11
CA TRP A 314 1.69 10.46 -4.45
C TRP A 314 0.90 11.30 -5.45
N ASN A 315 1.58 12.00 -6.36
CA ASN A 315 0.90 12.78 -7.41
C ASN A 315 0.03 11.90 -8.30
N ARG A 316 0.51 10.70 -8.68
CA ARG A 316 -0.30 9.77 -9.47
C ARG A 316 -1.58 9.35 -8.75
N VAL A 317 -1.50 9.03 -7.46
CA VAL A 317 -2.68 8.68 -6.64
C VAL A 317 -3.66 9.85 -6.56
N GLN A 318 -3.16 11.07 -6.35
CA GLN A 318 -3.99 12.28 -6.32
C GLN A 318 -4.69 12.53 -7.67
N GLN A 319 -3.99 12.33 -8.79
CA GLN A 319 -4.57 12.43 -10.14
C GLN A 319 -5.69 11.41 -10.36
N LEU A 320 -5.48 10.16 -9.97
CA LEU A 320 -6.48 9.10 -10.14
C LEU A 320 -7.72 9.37 -9.27
N THR A 321 -7.51 9.89 -8.06
CA THR A 321 -8.60 10.27 -7.16
C THR A 321 -9.41 11.44 -7.72
N ARG A 322 -8.77 12.40 -8.40
CA ARG A 322 -9.45 13.48 -9.16
C ARG A 322 -10.35 12.94 -10.24
N GLN A 323 -9.79 12.05 -11.07
CA GLN A 323 -10.51 11.47 -12.19
C GLN A 323 -11.76 10.74 -11.71
N ALA A 324 -11.65 10.00 -10.60
CA ALA A 324 -12.79 9.31 -10.00
C ALA A 324 -13.88 10.25 -9.44
N ALA A 325 -13.49 11.45 -8.99
CA ALA A 325 -14.43 12.44 -8.48
C ALA A 325 -15.20 13.15 -9.62
N GLN A 326 -14.61 13.24 -10.82
CA GLN A 326 -15.22 13.86 -12.00
C GLN A 326 -16.19 12.94 -12.74
N THR A 327 -16.16 11.63 -12.49
CA THR A 327 -17.04 10.63 -13.12
C THR A 327 -18.28 10.32 -12.28
N LYS A 328 -18.44 10.95 -11.12
CA LYS A 328 -19.66 10.96 -10.32
C LYS A 328 -20.55 12.11 -10.77
#